data_AF-A0A1Q8LFK0-F1
#
_entry.id   AF-A0A1Q8LFK0-F1
#
_cell.length_a   1.000
_cell.length_b   1.000
_cell.length_c   1.000
_cell.angle_alpha   90.00
_cell.angle_beta   90.00
_cell.angle_gamma   90.00
#
_symmetry.space_group_name_H-M   'P 1'
#
loop_
_entity.id
_entity.type
_entity.pdbx_description
1 polymer ?
#
loop_
_entity_poly.entity_id
_entity_poly.type
_entity_poly.pdbx_seq_one_letter_code
_entity_poly.pdbx_strand_id
1 'polypeptide(L)'
;MRMSNQGPMNFKIDPTSFTMVMVMDLAPKLKFGSDTDQECLRNGTPKWVAQVTVGFQAFGRPSFSVLNVTIASHEDPRHGFQPGMPCELVGFEVGVMDKTIKDKNTGEDKVVGAQVYYRADAIRPIGGSGRKNEQAA
;
A
#
# COMPACT_ATOMS: atom_id res chain seq x y z
N MET A 1 -0.63 -28.90 20.07
CA MET A 1 0.45 -27.89 20.05
C MET A 1 -0.16 -26.60 19.52
N ARG A 2 -0.47 -25.62 20.38
CA ARG A 2 -1.04 -24.34 19.92
C ARG A 2 0.09 -23.60 19.19
N MET A 3 0.02 -23.49 17.86
CA MET A 3 0.90 -22.58 17.14
C MET A 3 0.60 -21.17 17.68
N SER A 4 1.58 -20.57 18.36
CA SER A 4 1.49 -19.19 18.79
C SER A 4 1.38 -18.32 17.54
N ASN A 5 0.28 -17.57 17.43
CA ASN A 5 0.10 -16.56 16.38
C ASN A 5 1.30 -15.60 16.45
N GLN A 6 2.26 -15.75 15.54
CA GLN A 6 3.35 -14.79 15.42
C GLN A 6 2.69 -13.52 14.87
N GLY A 7 2.70 -12.45 15.65
CA GLY A 7 2.15 -11.17 15.21
C GLY A 7 2.74 -10.73 13.87
N PRO A 8 2.14 -9.74 13.19
CA PRO A 8 2.56 -9.35 11.84
C PRO A 8 4.06 -9.10 11.76
N MET A 9 4.74 -9.79 10.86
CA MET A 9 6.15 -9.54 10.56
C MET A 9 6.23 -8.44 9.50
N ASN A 10 6.98 -7.38 9.78
CA ASN A 10 7.16 -6.26 8.85
C ASN A 10 8.61 -6.18 8.39
N PHE A 11 8.80 -6.00 7.08
CA PHE A 11 10.08 -5.81 6.44
C PHE A 11 10.12 -4.41 5.82
N LYS A 12 11.04 -3.58 6.30
CA LYS A 12 11.38 -2.32 5.63
C LYS A 12 12.12 -2.65 4.35
N ILE A 13 11.69 -2.06 3.24
CA ILE A 13 12.30 -2.27 1.93
C ILE A 13 13.04 -1.00 1.53
N ASP A 14 14.27 -1.19 1.04
CA ASP A 14 15.05 -0.09 0.50
C ASP A 14 14.38 0.44 -0.79
N PRO A 15 14.12 1.75 -0.92
CA PRO A 15 13.59 2.35 -2.15
C PRO A 15 14.36 1.96 -3.42
N THR A 16 15.67 1.72 -3.35
CA THR A 16 16.48 1.30 -4.52
C THR A 16 16.23 -0.14 -4.95
N SER A 17 15.43 -0.90 -4.21
CA SER A 17 15.01 -2.26 -4.59
C SER A 17 14.09 -2.24 -5.82
N PHE A 18 13.42 -1.12 -6.08
CA PHE A 18 12.60 -0.94 -7.25
C PHE A 18 13.36 -0.20 -8.35
N THR A 19 13.31 -0.74 -9.56
CA THR A 19 13.81 -0.06 -10.77
C THR A 19 12.81 0.97 -11.29
N MET A 20 11.53 0.82 -10.95
CA MET A 20 10.48 1.79 -11.24
C MET A 20 9.34 1.66 -10.23
N VAL A 21 8.67 2.77 -9.95
CA VAL A 21 7.37 2.80 -9.27
C VAL A 21 6.51 3.86 -9.96
N MET A 22 5.39 3.43 -10.53
CA MET A 22 4.42 4.30 -11.19
C MET A 22 3.06 4.20 -10.51
N VAL A 23 2.45 5.33 -10.27
CA VAL A 23 1.09 5.39 -9.73
C VAL A 23 0.09 4.98 -10.80
N MET A 24 -0.91 4.18 -10.44
CA MET A 24 -2.04 3.84 -11.30
C MET A 24 -3.30 4.56 -10.84
N ASP A 25 -3.58 4.50 -9.54
CA ASP A 25 -4.74 5.13 -8.92
C ASP A 25 -4.47 5.38 -7.43
N LEU A 26 -5.09 6.43 -6.88
CA LEU A 26 -5.13 6.70 -5.44
C LEU A 26 -6.57 6.96 -5.04
N ALA A 27 -7.04 6.22 -4.04
CA ALA A 27 -8.41 6.33 -3.55
C ALA A 27 -8.49 6.25 -2.02
N PRO A 28 -9.55 6.78 -1.39
CA PRO A 28 -9.91 6.44 -0.02
C PRO A 28 -10.02 4.92 0.12
N LYS A 29 -9.38 4.35 1.15
CA LYS A 29 -9.55 2.94 1.46
C LYS A 29 -10.85 2.78 2.23
N LEU A 30 -11.85 2.14 1.63
CA LEU A 30 -13.16 1.96 2.27
C LEU A 30 -13.15 0.82 3.29
N LYS A 31 -14.01 0.92 4.30
CA LYS A 31 -14.24 -0.16 5.27
C LYS A 31 -14.82 -1.37 4.55
N PHE A 32 -14.47 -2.56 5.01
CA PHE A 32 -15.03 -3.79 4.47
C PHE A 32 -16.57 -3.79 4.57
N GLY A 33 -17.23 -3.97 3.43
CA GLY A 33 -18.70 -3.97 3.35
C GLY A 33 -19.35 -2.58 3.39
N SER A 34 -18.58 -1.50 3.26
CA SER A 34 -19.11 -0.13 3.11
C SER A 34 -18.66 0.47 1.78
N ASP A 35 -19.58 1.16 1.11
CA ASP A 35 -19.33 1.87 -0.14
C ASP A 35 -18.98 3.36 0.08
N THR A 36 -19.14 3.86 1.31
CA THR A 36 -19.02 5.29 1.63
C THR A 36 -18.04 5.59 2.76
N ASP A 37 -17.87 4.66 3.71
CA ASP A 37 -17.08 4.93 4.90
C ASP A 37 -15.61 4.62 4.68
N GLN A 38 -14.75 5.62 4.81
CA GLN A 38 -13.31 5.42 4.79
C GLN A 38 -12.84 4.69 6.05
N GLU A 39 -11.93 3.74 5.87
CA GLU A 39 -11.21 3.07 6.93
C GLU A 39 -10.22 4.07 7.57
N CYS A 40 -10.17 4.11 8.89
CA CYS A 40 -9.20 4.93 9.62
C CYS A 40 -8.33 4.06 10.52
N LEU A 41 -7.17 4.57 10.90
CA LEU A 41 -6.43 4.08 12.06
C LEU A 41 -7.22 4.33 13.34
N ARG A 42 -6.81 3.69 14.44
CA ARG A 42 -7.48 3.79 15.76
C ARG A 42 -7.54 5.23 16.29
N ASN A 43 -6.56 6.05 15.92
CA ASN A 43 -6.47 7.47 16.27
C ASN A 43 -7.32 8.39 15.35
N GLY A 44 -8.06 7.82 14.39
CA GLY A 44 -8.89 8.57 13.46
C GLY A 44 -8.21 9.00 12.15
N THR A 45 -6.90 8.73 11.96
CA THR A 45 -6.21 9.08 10.71
C THR A 45 -6.77 8.28 9.52
N PRO A 46 -7.25 8.93 8.44
CA PRO A 46 -7.79 8.25 7.28
C PRO A 46 -6.77 7.37 6.56
N LYS A 47 -7.21 6.23 6.05
CA LYS A 47 -6.40 5.33 5.21
C LYS A 47 -6.74 5.52 3.74
N TRP A 48 -5.70 5.57 2.94
CA TRP A 48 -5.73 5.65 1.49
C TRP A 48 -5.13 4.37 0.92
N VAL A 49 -5.51 4.04 -0.31
CA VAL A 49 -4.88 2.98 -1.10
C VAL A 49 -4.30 3.60 -2.36
N ALA A 50 -2.99 3.47 -2.52
CA ALA A 50 -2.30 3.76 -3.76
C ALA A 50 -2.11 2.44 -4.50
N GLN A 51 -2.73 2.30 -5.67
CA GLN A 51 -2.38 1.26 -6.60
C GLN A 51 -1.16 1.71 -7.39
N VAL A 52 -0.06 0.95 -7.30
CA VAL A 52 1.20 1.26 -7.97
C VAL A 52 1.69 0.06 -8.76
N THR A 53 2.26 0.32 -9.93
CA THR A 53 3.05 -0.67 -10.64
C THR A 53 4.51 -0.51 -10.23
N VAL A 54 5.12 -1.58 -9.72
CA VAL A 54 6.55 -1.64 -9.40
C VAL A 54 7.28 -2.52 -10.40
N GLY A 55 8.51 -2.15 -10.72
CA GLY A 55 9.46 -3.01 -11.42
C GLY A 55 10.67 -3.28 -10.53
N PHE A 56 11.21 -4.50 -10.59
CA PHE A 56 12.37 -4.93 -9.80
C PHE A 56 13.10 -6.07 -10.50
N GLN A 57 14.30 -6.41 -10.03
CA GLN A 57 15.04 -7.58 -10.49
C GLN A 57 14.72 -8.79 -9.61
N ALA A 58 14.24 -9.87 -10.21
CA ALA A 58 14.01 -11.14 -9.53
C ALA A 58 14.73 -12.25 -10.29
N PHE A 59 15.62 -12.98 -9.60
CA PHE A 59 16.38 -14.09 -10.19
C PHE A 59 17.09 -13.72 -11.51
N GLY A 60 17.67 -12.52 -11.55
CA GLY A 60 18.43 -12.01 -12.71
C GLY A 60 17.57 -11.58 -13.89
N ARG A 61 16.25 -11.41 -13.72
CA ARG A 61 15.34 -10.95 -14.77
C ARG A 61 14.48 -9.79 -14.27
N PRO A 62 14.11 -8.84 -15.15
CA PRO A 62 13.07 -7.85 -14.83
C PRO A 62 11.76 -8.54 -14.48
N SER A 63 11.14 -8.10 -13.39
CA SER A 63 9.82 -8.51 -12.94
C SER A 63 8.99 -7.28 -12.60
N PHE A 64 7.67 -7.41 -12.73
CA PHE A 64 6.71 -6.34 -12.50
C PHE A 64 5.57 -6.84 -11.62
N SER A 65 5.02 -5.97 -10.79
CA SER A 65 3.88 -6.29 -9.95
C SER A 65 3.03 -5.06 -9.69
N VAL A 66 1.71 -5.26 -9.57
CA VAL A 66 0.78 -4.22 -9.13
C VAL A 66 0.55 -4.41 -7.64
N LEU A 67 0.82 -3.36 -6.85
CA LEU A 67 0.70 -3.37 -5.40
C LEU A 67 -0.39 -2.38 -4.97
N ASN A 68 -1.22 -2.82 -4.03
CA ASN A 68 -2.14 -1.93 -3.31
C ASN A 68 -1.48 -1.51 -1.99
N VAL A 69 -0.90 -0.32 -1.98
CA VAL A 69 -0.12 0.22 -0.86
C VAL A 69 -1.02 1.07 0.01
N THR A 70 -1.15 0.71 1.29
CA THR A 70 -1.92 1.50 2.25
C THR A 70 -1.09 2.67 2.76
N ILE A 71 -1.68 3.87 2.79
CA ILE A 71 -1.06 5.10 3.31
C ILE A 71 -2.01 5.71 4.34
N ALA A 72 -1.53 6.09 5.51
CA ALA A 72 -2.34 6.76 6.52
C ALA A 72 -2.02 8.26 6.52
N SER A 73 -2.99 9.10 6.16
CA SER A 73 -2.78 10.55 6.03
C SER A 73 -4.08 11.32 6.24
N HIS A 74 -3.99 12.44 6.96
CA HIS A 74 -5.06 13.44 7.02
C HIS A 74 -5.12 14.32 5.77
N GLU A 75 -3.99 14.49 5.09
CA GLU A 75 -3.92 15.18 3.81
C GLU A 75 -4.28 14.22 2.68
N ASP A 76 -5.01 14.72 1.69
CA ASP A 76 -5.36 13.96 0.48
C ASP A 76 -4.10 13.70 -0.37
N PRO A 77 -3.61 12.45 -0.46
CA PRO A 77 -2.39 12.14 -1.17
C PRO A 77 -2.58 12.16 -2.69
N ARG A 78 -3.80 12.32 -3.22
CA ARG A 78 -4.09 12.36 -4.66
C ARG A 78 -3.57 13.64 -5.32
N HIS A 79 -3.42 14.72 -4.55
CA HIS A 79 -2.99 16.01 -5.08
C HIS A 79 -1.61 15.91 -5.75
N GLY A 80 -1.55 16.33 -7.01
CA GLY A 80 -0.31 16.33 -7.79
C GLY A 80 0.03 15.00 -8.47
N PHE A 81 -0.83 13.98 -8.38
CA PHE A 81 -0.69 12.74 -9.14
C PHE A 81 -1.61 12.70 -10.36
N GLN A 82 -1.10 12.08 -11.42
CA GLN A 82 -1.87 11.59 -12.56
C GLN A 82 -1.52 10.10 -12.76
N PRO A 83 -2.45 9.27 -13.24
CA PRO A 83 -2.15 7.88 -13.59
C PRO A 83 -0.93 7.79 -14.52
N GLY A 84 -0.04 6.83 -14.25
CA GLY A 84 1.23 6.64 -14.96
C GLY A 84 2.38 7.51 -14.46
N MET A 85 2.17 8.42 -13.52
CA MET A 85 3.24 9.29 -13.01
C MET A 85 4.26 8.51 -12.15
N PRO A 86 5.58 8.69 -12.36
CA PRO A 86 6.60 8.14 -11.49
C PRO A 86 6.49 8.68 -10.06
N CYS A 87 6.69 7.81 -9.08
CA CYS A 87 6.55 8.15 -7.66
C CYS A 87 7.54 7.42 -6.75
N GLU A 88 7.69 7.91 -5.54
CA GLU A 88 8.42 7.29 -4.44
C GLU A 88 7.43 6.80 -3.38
N LEU A 89 7.70 5.61 -2.81
CA LEU A 89 7.01 5.11 -1.62
C LEU A 89 7.91 5.33 -0.40
N VAL A 90 7.60 6.37 0.38
CA VAL A 90 8.42 6.75 1.55
C VAL A 90 8.19 5.74 2.67
N GLY A 91 9.29 5.19 3.20
CA GLY A 91 9.22 4.26 4.34
C GLY A 91 8.53 2.95 4.02
N PHE A 92 8.56 2.50 2.75
CA PHE A 92 7.86 1.32 2.27
C PHE A 92 8.12 0.07 3.10
N GLU A 93 7.04 -0.64 3.43
CA GLU A 93 7.01 -1.84 4.22
C GLU A 93 6.19 -2.93 3.55
N VAL A 94 6.71 -4.15 3.62
CA VAL A 94 5.98 -5.38 3.33
C VAL A 94 5.67 -6.05 4.65
N GLY A 95 4.40 -6.22 4.95
CA GLY A 95 3.94 -6.97 6.11
C GLY A 95 3.43 -8.35 5.71
N VAL A 96 3.73 -9.34 6.55
CA VAL A 96 3.22 -10.71 6.42
C VAL A 96 2.53 -11.08 7.74
N MET A 97 1.29 -11.53 7.65
CA MET A 97 0.53 -12.01 8.81
C MET A 97 -0.15 -13.35 8.50
N ASP A 98 -0.48 -14.10 9.53
CA ASP A 98 -1.27 -15.32 9.37
C ASP A 98 -2.65 -14.96 8.78
N LYS A 99 -3.02 -15.68 7.73
CA LYS A 99 -4.37 -15.67 7.18
C LYS A 99 -5.18 -16.69 7.95
N THR A 100 -6.14 -16.22 8.74
CA THR A 100 -7.06 -17.08 9.48
C THR A 100 -8.41 -17.17 8.81
N ILE A 101 -9.06 -18.32 8.91
CA ILE A 101 -10.48 -18.49 8.64
C ILE A 101 -11.15 -19.06 9.88
N LYS A 102 -12.41 -18.73 10.07
CA LYS A 102 -13.22 -19.31 11.12
C LYS A 102 -13.71 -20.70 10.69
N ASP A 103 -13.38 -21.73 11.46
CA ASP A 103 -13.90 -23.06 11.25
C ASP A 103 -15.42 -23.06 11.51
N LYS A 104 -16.20 -23.56 10.55
CA LYS A 104 -17.67 -23.54 10.63
C LYS A 104 -18.23 -24.53 11.65
N ASN A 105 -17.49 -25.58 11.99
CA ASN A 105 -17.94 -26.64 12.89
C ASN A 105 -17.51 -26.38 14.33
N THR A 106 -16.31 -25.85 14.55
CA THR A 106 -15.78 -25.61 15.90
C THR A 106 -15.85 -24.14 16.33
N GLY A 107 -15.98 -23.21 15.37
CA GLY A 107 -15.97 -21.78 15.63
C GLY A 107 -14.59 -21.20 15.95
N GLU A 108 -13.53 -22.02 15.93
CA GLU A 108 -12.15 -21.60 16.20
C GLU A 108 -11.50 -20.98 14.95
N ASP A 109 -10.58 -20.04 15.17
CA ASP A 109 -9.75 -19.47 14.10
C ASP A 109 -8.65 -20.47 13.71
N LYS A 110 -8.65 -20.86 12.44
CA LYS A 110 -7.64 -21.74 11.86
C LYS A 110 -6.75 -20.95 10.90
N VAL A 111 -5.44 -21.03 11.10
CA VAL A 111 -4.45 -20.50 10.14
C VAL A 111 -4.49 -21.34 8.87
N VAL A 112 -4.68 -20.69 7.72
CA VAL A 112 -4.78 -21.33 6.40
C VAL A 112 -3.73 -20.85 5.41
N GLY A 113 -2.85 -19.95 5.82
CA GLY A 113 -1.74 -19.47 5.01
C GLY A 113 -1.22 -18.15 5.53
N ALA A 114 -0.49 -17.43 4.68
CA ALA A 114 -0.02 -16.09 4.97
C ALA A 114 -0.78 -15.07 4.10
N GLN A 115 -1.01 -13.89 4.68
CA GLN A 115 -1.50 -12.72 4.00
C GLN A 115 -0.39 -11.67 3.96
N VAL A 116 -0.08 -11.20 2.76
CA VAL A 116 0.89 -10.11 2.54
C VAL A 116 0.13 -8.80 2.41
N TYR A 117 0.63 -7.74 3.02
CA TYR A 117 0.14 -6.38 2.84
C TYR A 117 1.30 -5.41 2.59
N TYR A 118 0.98 -4.30 1.94
CA TYR A 118 1.95 -3.27 1.59
C TYR A 118 1.55 -1.95 2.23
N ARG A 119 2.52 -1.26 2.82
CA ARG A 119 2.31 0.04 3.46
C ARG A 119 3.43 1.00 3.09
N ALA A 120 3.10 2.29 3.01
CA ALA A 120 4.09 3.37 3.00
C ALA A 120 3.66 4.44 4.00
N ASP A 121 4.61 5.24 4.46
CA ASP A 121 4.34 6.41 5.29
C ASP A 121 3.82 7.57 4.45
N ALA A 122 4.31 7.69 3.20
CA ALA A 122 3.81 8.65 2.22
C ALA A 122 4.08 8.17 0.78
N ILE A 123 3.42 8.81 -0.18
CA ILE A 123 3.74 8.70 -1.61
C ILE A 123 4.07 10.07 -2.16
N ARG A 124 5.12 10.18 -2.98
CA ARG A 124 5.60 11.46 -3.53
C ARG A 124 5.85 11.35 -5.02
N PRO A 125 5.42 12.31 -5.86
CA PRO A 125 5.78 12.30 -7.26
C PRO A 125 7.28 12.52 -7.45
N ILE A 126 7.93 11.75 -8.31
CA ILE A 126 9.34 11.94 -8.69
C ILE A 126 9.35 12.63 -10.05
N GLY A 127 9.98 13.81 -10.15
CA GLY A 127 10.18 14.51 -11.43
C GLY A 127 9.08 15.49 -11.85
N GLY A 128 8.16 15.86 -10.95
CA GLY A 128 7.19 16.92 -11.18
C GLY A 128 7.69 18.29 -10.72
N SER A 129 8.65 18.90 -11.41
CA SER A 129 8.70 20.37 -11.40
C SER A 129 7.39 20.82 -12.00
N GLY A 130 6.44 21.23 -11.16
CA GLY A 130 5.20 21.82 -11.63
C GLY A 130 5.55 22.90 -12.63
N ARG A 131 5.11 22.75 -13.89
CA ARG A 131 4.77 23.96 -14.64
C ARG A 131 3.60 24.55 -13.87
N LYS A 132 3.91 25.45 -12.92
CA LYS A 132 2.99 26.54 -12.63
C LYS A 132 2.70 27.14 -14.00
N ASN A 133 1.49 26.93 -14.52
CA ASN A 133 0.99 27.80 -15.57
C ASN A 133 0.77 29.15 -14.90
N GLU A 134 1.87 29.89 -14.77
CA GLU A 134 1.87 31.34 -14.73
C GLU A 134 1.65 31.80 -16.18
N GLN A 135 0.40 31.76 -16.61
CA GLN A 135 -0.13 32.67 -17.62
C GLN A 135 -1.24 33.41 -16.86
N ALA A 136 -0.98 34.54 -16.20
CA ALA A 136 -0.56 35.84 -16.73
C ALA A 136 -1.63 36.44 -17.67
N ALA A 137 -2.31 37.46 -17.09
CA ALA A 137 -3.14 38.51 -17.69
C ALA A 137 -4.48 38.13 -18.33
#